data_AF-A0A661SNN4-F1
#
_entry.id   AF-A0A661SNN4-F1
#
_cell.length_a   1.000
_cell.length_b   1.000
_cell.length_c   1.000
_cell.angle_alpha   90.00
_cell.angle_beta   90.00
_cell.angle_gamma   90.00
#
_symmetry.space_group_name_H-M   'P 1'
#
loop_
_entity.id
_entity.type
_entity.pdbx_description
1 polymer ?
#
loop_
_entity_poly.entity_id
_entity_poly.type
_entity_poly.pdbx_seq_one_letter_code
_entity_poly.pdbx_strand_id
1 'polypeptide(L)' 'MKIIRVDMGTKTITNEDMEPVFTGMGGRGLTSFIINDEVPPECDP' A
#
# COMPACT_ATOMS: atom_id res chain seq x y z
N MET A 1 -3.91 -0.56 13.01
CA MET A 1 -2.54 -0.50 12.45
C MET A 1 -2.48 0.70 11.52
N LYS A 2 -1.31 1.31 11.34
CA LYS A 2 -1.13 2.45 10.43
C LYS A 2 -0.28 2.04 9.23
N ILE A 3 -0.60 2.61 8.07
CA ILE A 3 0.21 2.53 6.85
C ILE A 3 0.90 3.88 6.68
N ILE A 4 2.22 3.85 6.52
CA ILE A 4 2.99 5.05 6.16
C ILE A 4 3.09 5.05 4.64
N ARG A 5 2.53 6.08 3.99
CA ARG A 5 2.71 6.28 2.55
C ARG A 5 3.78 7.33 2.32
N VAL A 6 4.67 7.03 1.38
CA VAL A 6 5.77 7.92 0.99
C VAL A 6 5.70 8.09 -0.52
N ASP A 7 5.43 9.31 -0.96
CA ASP A 7 5.51 9.67 -2.37
C ASP A 7 6.87 10.31 -2.65
N MET A 8 7.68 9.62 -3.45
CA MET A 8 9.03 10.06 -3.81
C MET A 8 9.06 11.10 -4.94
N GLY A 9 8.00 11.22 -5.73
CA GLY A 9 7.86 12.24 -6.76
C GLY A 9 7.56 13.62 -6.16
N THR A 10 6.72 13.67 -5.13
CA THR A 10 6.37 14.92 -4.42
C THR A 10 7.12 15.14 -3.11
N LYS A 11 7.86 14.13 -2.62
CA LYS A 11 8.57 14.12 -1.32
C LYS A 11 7.66 14.36 -0.12
N THR A 12 6.48 13.73 -0.15
CA THR A 12 5.48 13.84 0.92
C THR A 12 5.35 12.54 1.69
N ILE A 13 4.95 12.65 2.97
CA ILE A 13 4.72 11.51 3.85
C ILE A 13 3.34 11.68 4.47
N THR A 14 2.50 10.64 4.38
CA THR A 14 1.21 10.57 5.04
C THR A 14 1.12 9.34 5.93
N ASN A 15 0.28 9.44 6.96
CA ASN A 15 -0.06 8.31 7.83
C ASN A 15 -1.53 8.03 7.65
N GLU A 16 -1.86 6.82 7.20
CA GLU A 16 -3.22 6.37 6.98
C GLU A 16 -3.58 5.24 7.93
N ASP A 17 -4.84 5.21 8.36
CA ASP A 17 -5.36 4.09 9.11
C ASP A 17 -5.59 2.91 8.18
N MET A 18 -5.28 1.70 8.65
CA MET A 18 -5.43 0.48 7.86
C MET A 18 -6.90 0.25 7.49
N GLU A 19 -7.18 0.13 6.19
CA GLU A 19 -8.53 -0.12 5.74
C GLU A 19 -9.08 -1.46 6.25
N PRO A 20 -10.39 -1.55 6.54
CA PRO A 20 -11.00 -2.77 7.07
C PRO A 20 -10.77 -4.02 6.20
N VAL A 21 -10.66 -3.85 4.88
CA VAL A 21 -10.43 -4.95 3.93
C VAL A 21 -9.10 -5.69 4.17
N PHE A 22 -8.12 -5.02 4.78
CA PHE A 22 -6.82 -5.61 5.10
C PHE A 22 -6.75 -6.20 6.52
N THR A 23 -7.86 -6.19 7.27
CA THR A 23 -7.89 -6.68 8.66
C THR A 23 -7.46 -8.14 8.75
N GLY A 24 -6.51 -8.43 9.64
CA GLY A 24 -5.98 -9.79 9.84
C GLY A 24 -4.94 -10.21 8.80
N MET A 25 -4.67 -9.38 7.79
CA MET A 25 -3.54 -9.58 6.87
C MET A 25 -2.24 -9.02 7.46
N GLY A 26 -1.12 -9.51 6.94
CA GLY A 26 0.22 -9.03 7.31
C GLY A 26 1.30 -9.59 6.39
N GLY A 27 2.52 -9.04 6.51
CA GLY A 27 3.68 -9.45 5.74
C GLY A 27 3.37 -9.55 4.23
N ARG A 28 3.69 -10.71 3.63
CA ARG A 28 3.47 -10.98 2.20
C ARG A 28 2.01 -10.81 1.77
N GLY A 29 1.06 -11.29 2.56
CA GLY A 29 -0.36 -11.23 2.20
C GLY A 29 -0.81 -9.79 2.00
N LEU A 30 -0.49 -8.94 2.98
CA LEU A 30 -0.81 -7.52 2.91
C LEU A 30 -0.15 -6.84 1.70
N THR A 31 1.15 -7.06 1.49
CA THR A 31 1.88 -6.43 0.37
C THR A 31 1.35 -6.87 -0.98
N SER A 32 1.05 -8.17 -1.19
CA SER A 32 0.51 -8.66 -2.46
C SER A 32 -0.86 -8.07 -2.77
N PHE A 33 -1.71 -7.89 -1.76
CA PHE A 33 -3.02 -7.26 -1.94
C PHE A 33 -2.91 -5.78 -2.30
N ILE A 34 -2.05 -5.02 -1.62
CA ILE A 34 -1.82 -3.60 -1.93
C ILE A 34 -1.30 -3.44 -3.36
N ILE A 35 -0.36 -4.28 -3.80
CA ILE A 35 0.15 -4.24 -5.18
C ILE A 35 -0.96 -4.53 -6.19
N ASN A 36 -1.78 -5.55 -5.96
CA ASN A 36 -2.87 -5.90 -6.87
C ASN A 36 -3.92 -4.79 -7.02
N ASP A 37 -4.16 -4.02 -5.95
CA ASP A 37 -5.16 -2.95 -5.94
C ASP A 37 -4.62 -1.64 -6.56
N GLU A 38 -3.36 -1.29 -6.26
CA GLU A 38 -2.83 0.06 -6.54
C GLU A 38 -1.85 0.13 -7.72
N VAL A 39 -1.28 -1.00 -8.17
CA VAL A 39 -0.27 -1.02 -9.24
C VAL A 39 -0.91 -1.48 -10.55
N PRO A 40 -0.94 -0.64 -11.60
CA PRO A 40 -1.45 -1.05 -12.91
C PRO A 40 -0.65 -2.23 -13.47
N PRO A 41 -1.31 -3.23 -14.08
CA PRO A 41 -0.64 -4.44 -14.55
C PRO A 41 0.33 -4.20 -15.73
N GLU A 42 0.19 -3.07 -16.42
CA GLU A 42 1.00 -2.69 -17.58
C GLU A 42 2.15 -1.73 -17.23
N CYS A 43 2.37 -1.39 -15.95
CA CYS A 43 3.46 -0.50 -15.58
C CYS A 43 4.84 -1.16 -15.77
N ASP A 44 5.84 -0.34 -16.10
CA ASP A 44 7.22 -0.81 -16.17
C ASP A 44 7.75 -1.20 -14.76
N PRO A 45 8.52 -2.29 -14.62
CA PRO A 45 9.16 -2.69 -13.37
C PRO A 45 10.24 -1.73 -12.85
#